data_AF-A0AAD2CUC2-F1
#
_entry.id   AF-A0AAD2CUC2-F1
#
_cell.length_a   1.000
_cell.length_b   1.000
_cell.length_c   1.000
_cell.angle_alpha   90.00
_cell.angle_beta   90.00
_cell.angle_gamma   90.00
#
_symmetry.space_group_name_H-M   'P 1'
#
loop_
_entity.id
_entity.type
_entity.pdbx_description
1 polymer ?
#
loop_
_entity_poly.entity_id
_entity_poly.type
_entity_poly.pdbx_seq_one_letter_code
_entity_poly.pdbx_strand_id
1 'polypeptide(L)'
;MSKHNDVESSGCLDTPCMVYGFGCIYWAFDCNTSGLVCKGKSEELCIVREACLDFNEPSLGWGLVTDETNREFCKVAAPCCAVGLKFPEYCCRIGGWFLCIKTVGSLPFDKDYVGKPICAVGGVQCFPEFSCCGRSGTESACLERPMNVYLISPSRKAMSRVDDSPEAGEKAGIANYNDLE
;
A
#
# COMPACT_ATOMS: atom_id res chain seq x y z
N MET A 1 41.38 30.99 -26.95
CA MET A 1 40.56 30.97 -25.71
C MET A 1 39.30 30.17 -26.01
N SER A 2 39.33 28.87 -25.69
CA SER A 2 38.20 27.97 -25.92
C SER A 2 37.24 28.07 -24.73
N LYS A 3 35.98 28.42 -24.98
CA LYS A 3 34.94 28.41 -23.94
C LYS A 3 34.56 26.95 -23.70
N HIS A 4 35.00 26.40 -22.56
CA HIS A 4 34.43 25.16 -22.05
C HIS A 4 32.97 25.47 -21.68
N ASN A 5 32.04 24.93 -22.46
CA ASN A 5 30.65 24.87 -22.04
C ASN A 5 30.59 23.79 -20.96
N ASP A 6 30.38 24.21 -19.72
CA ASP A 6 29.96 23.31 -18.66
C ASP A 6 28.63 22.70 -19.13
N VAL A 7 28.68 21.44 -19.58
CA VAL A 7 27.51 20.61 -19.70
C VAL A 7 27.02 20.48 -18.27
N GLU A 8 26.03 21.29 -17.88
CA GLU A 8 25.22 21.02 -16.71
C GLU A 8 24.82 19.55 -16.83
N SER A 9 25.45 18.70 -16.02
CA SER A 9 25.05 17.31 -15.86
C SER A 9 23.67 17.40 -15.23
N SER A 10 22.64 17.58 -16.06
CA SER A 10 21.25 17.65 -15.68
C SER A 10 21.00 16.43 -14.82
N GLY A 11 20.93 16.65 -13.51
CA GLY A 11 20.99 15.61 -12.50
C GLY A 11 19.82 14.66 -12.69
N CYS A 12 20.02 13.58 -13.43
CA CYS A 12 19.05 12.49 -13.58
C CYS A 12 18.83 11.71 -12.28
N LEU A 13 19.42 12.13 -11.15
CA LEU A 13 19.39 11.37 -9.90
C LEU A 13 18.22 11.73 -8.99
N ASP A 14 17.53 12.85 -9.20
CA ASP A 14 16.51 13.30 -8.23
C ASP A 14 15.17 12.53 -8.30
N THR A 15 14.94 11.70 -9.32
CA THR A 15 13.68 10.97 -9.49
C THR A 15 13.89 9.45 -9.51
N PRO A 16 13.07 8.66 -8.79
CA PRO A 16 13.14 7.19 -8.86
C PRO A 16 12.96 6.66 -10.28
N CYS A 17 13.89 5.80 -10.70
CA CYS A 17 13.90 5.15 -12.01
C CYS A 17 13.16 3.82 -11.96
N MET A 18 12.10 3.63 -12.74
CA MET A 18 11.37 2.36 -12.77
C MET A 18 12.22 1.25 -13.40
N VAL A 19 12.51 0.19 -12.65
CA VAL A 19 13.32 -0.94 -13.12
C VAL A 19 12.45 -2.04 -13.71
N TYR A 20 11.30 -2.30 -13.10
CA TYR A 20 10.39 -3.36 -13.47
C TYR A 20 8.96 -2.95 -13.12
N GLY A 21 7.98 -3.37 -13.91
CA GLY A 21 6.58 -3.20 -13.57
C GLY A 21 5.67 -3.99 -14.50
N PHE A 22 4.62 -4.56 -13.93
CA PHE A 22 3.67 -5.36 -14.69
C PHE A 22 2.26 -5.24 -14.10
N GLY A 23 1.33 -4.73 -14.90
CA GLY A 23 -0.06 -4.57 -14.50
C GLY A 23 -0.18 -3.56 -13.36
N CYS A 24 -0.47 -4.04 -12.15
CA CYS A 24 -0.79 -3.21 -11.00
C CYS A 24 0.36 -2.98 -10.02
N ILE A 25 1.57 -3.42 -10.33
CA ILE A 25 2.74 -3.31 -9.44
C ILE A 25 3.98 -2.85 -10.22
N TYR A 26 4.84 -2.07 -9.57
CA TYR A 26 6.16 -1.71 -10.09
C TYR A 26 7.23 -1.62 -9.00
N TRP A 27 8.48 -1.70 -9.44
CA TRP A 27 9.70 -1.48 -8.68
C TRP A 27 10.50 -0.34 -9.30
N ALA A 28 10.89 0.63 -8.48
CA ALA A 28 11.71 1.76 -8.87
C ALA A 28 12.98 1.82 -8.00
N PHE A 29 14.06 2.29 -8.61
CA PHE A 29 15.34 2.51 -7.96
C PHE A 29 15.50 4.00 -7.64
N ASP A 30 15.68 4.32 -6.37
CA ASP A 30 15.91 5.67 -5.86
C ASP A 30 17.32 5.77 -5.24
N CYS A 31 18.22 6.47 -5.94
CA CYS A 31 19.60 6.68 -5.52
C CYS A 31 19.75 7.69 -4.38
N ASN A 32 18.72 8.49 -4.07
CA ASN A 32 18.82 9.55 -3.08
C ASN A 32 18.56 9.03 -1.67
N THR A 33 18.02 7.81 -1.55
CA THR A 33 17.78 7.17 -0.27
C THR A 33 19.02 6.36 0.13
N SER A 34 19.96 6.99 0.84
CA SER A 34 21.20 6.34 1.33
C SER A 34 20.99 5.51 2.61
N GLY A 35 19.75 5.36 3.08
CA GLY A 35 19.43 4.60 4.28
C GLY A 35 19.32 3.10 3.99
N LEU A 36 19.94 2.27 4.85
CA LEU A 36 19.66 0.84 4.91
C LEU A 36 18.27 0.63 5.54
N VAL A 37 17.22 1.04 4.83
CA VAL A 37 15.83 0.96 5.30
C VAL A 37 15.17 -0.20 4.59
N CYS A 38 14.77 -1.21 5.34
CA CYS A 38 13.82 -2.21 4.86
C CYS A 38 12.52 -1.98 5.64
N LYS A 39 11.61 -1.21 5.03
CA LYS A 39 10.33 -0.88 5.62
C LYS A 39 9.24 -1.06 4.57
N GLY A 40 8.20 -1.80 4.88
CA GLY A 40 7.13 -2.06 3.93
C GLY A 40 5.82 -2.40 4.60
N LYS A 41 4.73 -2.05 3.91
CA LYS A 41 3.38 -2.49 4.25
C LYS A 41 2.68 -2.99 3.00
N SER A 42 2.09 -4.18 3.07
CA SER A 42 1.20 -4.67 2.03
C SER A 42 -0.13 -5.12 2.61
N GLU A 43 -1.19 -4.92 1.83
CA GLU A 43 -2.47 -5.57 1.95
C GLU A 43 -2.66 -6.43 0.70
N GLU A 44 -2.69 -7.75 0.89
CA GLU A 44 -2.88 -8.73 -0.16
C GLU A 44 -4.11 -9.55 0.22
N LEU A 45 -5.25 -9.21 -0.38
CA LEU A 45 -6.56 -9.76 -0.02
C LEU A 45 -6.85 -9.56 1.49
N CYS A 46 -6.93 -10.65 2.24
CA CYS A 46 -7.20 -10.62 3.68
C CYS A 46 -5.94 -10.48 4.54
N ILE A 47 -4.74 -10.50 3.93
CA ILE A 47 -3.47 -10.51 4.65
C ILE A 47 -2.87 -9.11 4.65
N VAL A 48 -2.55 -8.60 5.82
CA VAL A 48 -1.74 -7.39 6.01
C VAL A 48 -0.35 -7.82 6.43
N ARG A 49 0.69 -7.32 5.76
CA ARG A 49 2.08 -7.54 6.15
C ARG A 49 2.72 -6.21 6.47
N GLU A 50 3.47 -6.17 7.55
CA GLU A 50 4.33 -5.06 7.91
C GLU A 50 5.74 -5.61 8.12
N ALA A 51 6.74 -4.91 7.62
CA ALA A 51 8.14 -5.22 7.86
C ALA A 51 8.88 -3.92 8.17
N CYS A 52 9.74 -3.94 9.18
CA CYS A 52 10.58 -2.83 9.56
C CYS A 52 11.92 -3.34 10.11
N LEU A 53 12.99 -3.07 9.38
CA LEU A 53 14.38 -3.30 9.78
C LEU A 53 15.12 -1.95 9.77
N ASP A 54 14.51 -0.94 10.38
CA ASP A 54 15.14 0.36 10.63
C ASP A 54 15.38 0.50 12.13
N PHE A 55 16.63 0.82 12.51
CA PHE A 55 17.03 0.99 13.90
C PHE A 55 16.32 2.17 14.59
N ASN A 56 15.88 3.16 13.82
CA ASN A 56 15.21 4.36 14.35
C ASN A 56 13.69 4.19 14.47
N GLU A 57 13.14 3.06 14.02
CA GLU A 57 11.71 2.81 14.06
C GLU A 57 11.33 2.01 15.32
N PRO A 58 10.13 2.24 15.88
CA PRO A 58 9.65 1.46 16.99
C PRO A 58 9.49 -0.01 16.58
N SER A 59 9.78 -0.91 17.51
CA SER A 59 9.46 -2.33 17.38
C SER A 59 7.97 -2.52 17.07
N LEU A 60 7.65 -3.43 16.15
CA LEU A 60 6.26 -3.81 15.84
C LEU A 60 5.59 -4.63 16.95
N GLY A 61 6.33 -4.95 18.01
CA GLY A 61 5.84 -5.69 19.18
C GLY A 61 6.19 -7.18 19.15
N TRP A 62 5.62 -7.92 20.09
CA TRP A 62 5.79 -9.37 20.23
C TRP A 62 4.44 -10.03 20.48
N GLY A 63 4.15 -11.12 19.77
CA GLY A 63 2.98 -11.95 20.01
C GLY A 63 1.72 -11.43 19.33
N LEU A 64 0.57 -11.65 19.97
CA LEU A 64 -0.73 -11.23 19.46
C LEU A 64 -0.94 -9.74 19.76
N VAL A 65 -0.99 -8.93 18.71
CA VAL A 65 -1.04 -7.46 18.75
C VAL A 65 -2.22 -6.95 17.92
N THR A 66 -3.39 -7.58 18.05
CA THR A 66 -4.59 -7.26 17.29
C THR A 66 -4.93 -5.77 17.42
N ASP A 67 -5.09 -5.09 16.29
CA ASP A 67 -5.40 -3.67 16.21
C ASP A 67 -6.81 -3.46 15.66
N GLU A 68 -7.74 -3.12 16.55
CA GLU A 68 -9.13 -2.85 16.21
C GLU A 68 -9.28 -1.65 15.27
N THR A 69 -8.34 -0.68 15.32
CA THR A 69 -8.40 0.53 14.48
C THR A 69 -8.19 0.20 13.00
N ASN A 70 -7.42 -0.86 12.72
CA ASN A 70 -7.15 -1.37 11.38
C ASN A 70 -8.14 -2.46 10.93
N ARG A 71 -9.18 -2.74 11.74
CA ARG A 71 -10.18 -3.80 11.50
C ARG A 71 -9.54 -5.18 11.33
N GLU A 72 -8.39 -5.39 11.94
CA GLU A 72 -7.71 -6.68 11.95
C GLU A 72 -8.32 -7.53 13.07
N PHE A 73 -8.73 -8.75 12.73
CA PHE A 73 -9.26 -9.69 13.73
C PHE A 73 -8.17 -10.58 14.33
N CYS A 74 -7.00 -10.65 13.70
CA CYS A 74 -5.83 -11.35 14.22
C CYS A 74 -4.56 -10.71 13.69
N LYS A 75 -3.64 -10.29 14.57
CA LYS A 75 -2.31 -9.81 14.17
C LYS A 75 -1.24 -10.46 15.02
N VAL A 76 -0.29 -11.12 14.36
CA VAL A 76 0.90 -11.69 15.02
C VAL A 76 2.11 -10.86 14.62
N ALA A 77 2.87 -10.41 15.62
CA ALA A 77 4.07 -9.61 15.42
C ALA A 77 5.32 -10.22 16.07
N ALA A 78 6.44 -9.93 15.41
CA ALA A 78 7.79 -9.97 15.91
C ALA A 78 8.38 -8.55 15.75
N PRO A 79 9.54 -8.23 16.36
CA PRO A 79 10.05 -6.86 16.38
C PRO A 79 10.18 -6.20 15.02
N CYS A 80 10.54 -6.99 14.01
CA CYS A 80 10.81 -6.51 12.65
C CYS A 80 9.73 -6.85 11.63
N CYS A 81 8.71 -7.65 11.98
CA CYS A 81 7.65 -8.00 11.05
C CYS A 81 6.34 -8.31 11.77
N ALA A 82 5.23 -7.98 11.12
CA ALA A 82 3.90 -8.36 11.58
C ALA A 82 3.06 -8.87 10.42
N VAL A 83 2.17 -9.82 10.74
CA VAL A 83 1.18 -10.35 9.80
C VAL A 83 -0.18 -10.27 10.45
N GLY A 84 -1.06 -9.48 9.85
CA GLY A 84 -2.44 -9.28 10.23
C GLY A 84 -3.41 -9.98 9.27
N LEU A 85 -4.59 -10.31 9.77
CA LEU A 85 -5.74 -10.73 9.00
C LEU A 85 -6.87 -9.72 9.19
N LYS A 86 -7.43 -9.23 8.08
CA LYS A 86 -8.61 -8.37 8.06
C LYS A 86 -9.55 -8.76 6.94
N PHE A 87 -10.77 -8.22 6.96
CA PHE A 87 -11.67 -8.33 5.82
C PHE A 87 -11.09 -7.53 4.64
N PRO A 88 -10.99 -8.13 3.44
CA PRO A 88 -10.39 -7.45 2.29
C PRO A 88 -11.21 -6.24 1.90
N GLU A 89 -10.60 -5.06 1.90
CA GLU A 89 -11.19 -3.86 1.30
C GLU A 89 -10.69 -3.68 -0.14
N TYR A 90 -9.49 -4.21 -0.43
CA TYR A 90 -8.83 -4.15 -1.72
C TYR A 90 -8.30 -5.54 -2.10
N CYS A 91 -8.08 -5.78 -3.38
CA CYS A 91 -7.43 -7.02 -3.83
C CYS A 91 -5.94 -6.97 -3.49
N CYS A 92 -5.30 -5.82 -3.72
CA CYS A 92 -3.90 -5.61 -3.45
C CYS A 92 -3.64 -4.11 -3.19
N ARG A 93 -2.85 -3.77 -2.17
CA ARG A 93 -2.25 -2.46 -1.97
C ARG A 93 -0.87 -2.65 -1.33
N ILE A 94 0.17 -2.30 -2.06
CA ILE A 94 1.55 -2.52 -1.64
C ILE A 94 2.25 -1.16 -1.64
N GLY A 95 2.96 -0.85 -0.56
CA GLY A 95 3.89 0.27 -0.49
C GLY A 95 5.07 -0.15 0.37
N GLY A 96 6.26 -0.19 -0.20
CA GLY A 96 7.42 -0.66 0.55
C GLY A 96 8.74 -0.29 -0.07
N TRP A 97 9.73 -0.13 0.79
CA TRP A 97 11.07 0.30 0.48
C TRP A 97 12.04 -0.76 1.00
N PHE A 98 12.92 -1.22 0.13
CA PHE A 98 14.00 -2.12 0.46
C PHE A 98 15.29 -1.53 -0.08
N LEU A 99 16.09 -0.94 0.80
CA LEU A 99 17.28 -0.17 0.43
C LEU A 99 16.88 0.98 -0.53
N CYS A 100 17.47 1.03 -1.70
CA CYS A 100 17.15 1.95 -2.79
C CYS A 100 15.98 1.48 -3.66
N ILE A 101 15.33 0.36 -3.38
CA ILE A 101 14.23 -0.17 -4.19
C ILE A 101 12.89 0.23 -3.56
N LYS A 102 12.10 1.01 -4.28
CA LYS A 102 10.71 1.36 -3.96
C LYS A 102 9.76 0.44 -4.71
N THR A 103 8.81 -0.14 -4.00
CA THR A 103 7.75 -1.00 -4.54
C THR A 103 6.40 -0.36 -4.26
N VAL A 104 5.56 -0.30 -5.29
CA VAL A 104 4.16 0.12 -5.14
C VAL A 104 3.29 -0.80 -5.97
N GLY A 105 2.14 -1.18 -5.41
CA GLY A 105 1.09 -1.86 -6.15
C GLY A 105 -0.30 -1.47 -5.68
N SER A 106 -1.30 -1.56 -6.57
CA SER A 106 -2.72 -1.41 -6.19
C SER A 106 -3.68 -2.06 -7.18
N LEU A 107 -4.57 -2.91 -6.66
CA LEU A 107 -5.72 -3.46 -7.36
C LEU A 107 -6.97 -3.41 -6.44
N PRO A 108 -8.06 -2.71 -6.80
CA PRO A 108 -8.20 -1.86 -7.99
C PRO A 108 -7.18 -0.71 -8.03
N PHE A 109 -7.00 -0.10 -9.20
CA PHE A 109 -6.07 1.01 -9.35
C PHE A 109 -6.45 2.18 -8.43
N ASP A 110 -5.46 2.75 -7.75
CA ASP A 110 -5.62 3.81 -6.78
C ASP A 110 -4.63 4.94 -7.08
N LYS A 111 -5.12 6.18 -7.11
CA LYS A 111 -4.30 7.36 -7.44
C LYS A 111 -3.20 7.65 -6.42
N ASP A 112 -3.39 7.25 -5.17
CA ASP A 112 -2.37 7.38 -4.14
C ASP A 112 -1.29 6.28 -4.27
N TYR A 113 -1.54 5.21 -5.04
CA TYR A 113 -0.63 4.09 -5.28
C TYR A 113 -0.31 3.94 -6.78
N VAL A 114 -0.89 2.93 -7.44
CA VAL A 114 -0.79 2.69 -8.89
C VAL A 114 -2.13 3.05 -9.52
N GLY A 115 -2.19 4.22 -10.17
CA GLY A 115 -3.44 4.74 -10.74
C GLY A 115 -3.81 4.19 -12.12
N LYS A 116 -2.87 3.52 -12.80
CA LYS A 116 -3.01 2.97 -14.16
C LYS A 116 -2.14 1.72 -14.31
N PRO A 117 -2.40 0.84 -15.28
CA PRO A 117 -1.50 -0.27 -15.52
C PRO A 117 -0.09 0.21 -15.86
N ILE A 118 0.90 -0.63 -15.61
CA ILE A 118 2.32 -0.36 -15.86
C ILE A 118 2.90 -1.54 -16.63
N CYS A 119 3.78 -1.25 -17.59
CA CYS A 119 4.61 -2.25 -18.24
C CYS A 119 6.02 -1.67 -18.35
N ALA A 120 6.97 -2.22 -17.61
CA ALA A 120 8.36 -1.83 -17.65
C ALA A 120 9.27 -3.03 -17.41
N VAL A 121 10.37 -3.13 -18.16
CA VAL A 121 11.37 -4.19 -18.01
C VAL A 121 12.76 -3.61 -18.23
N GLY A 122 13.65 -3.80 -17.26
CA GLY A 122 15.05 -3.41 -17.36
C GLY A 122 15.26 -1.90 -17.56
N GLY A 123 14.44 -1.06 -16.92
CA GLY A 123 14.53 0.39 -17.06
C GLY A 123 13.78 0.96 -18.28
N VAL A 124 13.27 0.10 -19.17
CA VAL A 124 12.46 0.52 -20.31
C VAL A 124 10.99 0.45 -19.93
N GLN A 125 10.34 1.60 -19.80
CA GLN A 125 8.90 1.71 -19.60
C GLN A 125 8.20 1.69 -20.96
N CYS A 126 7.30 0.74 -21.16
CA CYS A 126 6.47 0.60 -22.37
C CYS A 126 5.08 1.22 -22.20
N PHE A 127 4.57 1.28 -20.97
CA PHE A 127 3.27 1.85 -20.60
C PHE A 127 3.32 2.39 -19.16
N PRO A 128 2.67 3.52 -18.81
CA PRO A 128 1.71 4.31 -19.61
C PRO A 128 2.32 5.13 -20.74
N GLU A 129 3.57 5.53 -20.60
CA GLU A 129 4.31 6.31 -21.60
C GLU A 129 5.64 5.62 -21.90
N PHE A 130 6.06 5.62 -23.15
CA PHE A 130 7.31 5.00 -23.55
C PHE A 130 8.50 5.86 -23.09
N SER A 131 9.39 5.29 -22.26
CA SER A 131 10.59 5.99 -21.80
C SER A 131 11.70 5.02 -21.41
N CYS A 132 12.95 5.49 -21.47
CA CYS A 132 14.14 4.77 -20.99
C CYS A 132 14.66 5.48 -19.76
N CYS A 133 14.70 4.77 -18.62
CA CYS A 133 14.97 5.36 -17.31
C CYS A 133 14.14 6.62 -17.05
N GLY A 134 12.93 6.68 -17.63
CA GLY A 134 12.09 7.85 -17.54
C GLY A 134 11.70 8.12 -16.10
N ARG A 135 11.22 9.34 -15.85
CA ARG A 135 10.48 9.61 -14.63
C ARG A 135 9.39 8.55 -14.60
N SER A 136 9.50 7.67 -13.61
CA SER A 136 8.44 6.73 -13.33
C SER A 136 7.19 7.62 -13.21
N GLY A 137 6.22 7.47 -14.12
CA GLY A 137 4.98 8.27 -14.16
C GLY A 137 4.09 7.95 -12.96
N THR A 138 4.73 7.76 -11.82
CA THR A 138 4.37 7.09 -10.60
C THR A 138 4.88 7.94 -9.45
N GLU A 139 4.60 9.25 -9.52
CA GLU A 139 4.45 10.12 -8.36
C GLU A 139 3.31 9.52 -7.51
N SER A 140 3.65 8.44 -6.82
CA SER A 140 2.76 7.70 -5.98
C SER A 140 2.85 8.39 -4.63
N ALA A 141 1.80 9.12 -4.26
CA ALA A 141 1.74 9.82 -2.99
C ALA A 141 2.01 8.89 -1.80
N CYS A 142 1.74 7.59 -1.95
CA CYS A 142 2.19 6.52 -1.08
C CYS A 142 3.69 6.67 -0.79
N LEU A 143 4.57 6.65 -1.80
CA LEU A 143 6.01 6.74 -1.59
C LEU A 143 6.47 8.04 -0.92
N GLU A 144 5.77 9.16 -1.08
CA GLU A 144 6.19 10.42 -0.45
C GLU A 144 5.75 10.55 1.01
N ARG A 145 4.80 9.73 1.47
CA ARG A 145 4.32 9.81 2.84
C ARG A 145 5.36 9.25 3.81
N PRO A 146 5.58 9.91 4.96
CA PRO A 146 6.39 9.31 6.01
C PRO A 146 5.75 7.97 6.38
N MET A 147 6.57 6.92 6.42
CA MET A 147 6.07 5.55 6.38
C MET A 147 5.28 5.15 7.64
N ASN A 148 5.33 5.95 8.71
CA ASN A 148 4.44 5.80 9.87
C ASN A 148 2.97 6.14 9.54
N VAL A 149 2.69 6.84 8.44
CA VAL A 149 1.32 7.21 8.01
C VAL A 149 0.58 6.05 7.34
N TYR A 150 1.29 5.03 6.84
CA TYR A 150 0.63 3.80 6.39
C TYR A 150 0.06 2.96 7.54
N LEU A 151 0.45 3.26 8.78
CA LEU A 151 -0.09 2.55 9.94
C LEU A 151 -1.57 2.85 10.13
N ILE A 152 -2.05 4.00 9.64
CA ILE A 152 -3.43 4.45 9.85
C ILE A 152 -3.78 5.41 8.70
N SER A 153 -4.00 4.91 7.49
CA SER A 153 -4.87 5.69 6.60
C SER A 153 -6.27 5.50 7.16
N PRO A 154 -6.90 6.51 7.79
CA PRO A 154 -8.29 6.38 8.19
C PRO A 154 -9.03 6.02 6.93
N SER A 155 -9.59 4.81 6.89
CA SER A 155 -10.39 4.28 5.79
C SER A 155 -11.27 5.43 5.33
N ARG A 156 -10.97 5.99 4.14
CA ARG A 156 -11.73 7.11 3.59
C ARG A 156 -13.19 6.68 3.70
N LYS A 157 -13.95 7.46 4.47
CA LYS A 157 -15.39 7.38 4.72
C LYS A 157 -16.00 6.15 4.09
N ALA A 158 -16.33 5.17 4.94
CA ALA A 158 -17.26 4.07 4.67
C ALA A 158 -17.80 4.15 3.25
N MET A 159 -17.22 3.34 2.34
CA MET A 159 -17.95 2.94 1.14
C MET A 159 -19.28 2.47 1.69
N SER A 160 -20.29 3.34 1.55
CA SER A 160 -21.60 3.14 2.14
C SER A 160 -21.99 1.76 1.66
N ARG A 161 -22.00 0.80 2.59
CA ARG A 161 -22.70 -0.45 2.34
C ARG A 161 -24.06 0.04 1.86
N VAL A 162 -24.35 -0.24 0.60
CA VAL A 162 -25.72 -0.18 0.13
C VAL A 162 -26.43 -1.07 1.14
N ASP A 163 -27.19 -0.44 2.02
CA ASP A 163 -28.03 -1.14 2.98
C ASP A 163 -29.07 -1.87 2.14
N ASP A 164 -28.70 -3.03 1.61
CA ASP A 164 -29.62 -4.08 1.21
C ASP A 164 -30.21 -4.63 2.51
N SER A 165 -31.03 -3.79 3.16
CA SER A 165 -31.92 -4.23 4.20
C SER A 165 -33.02 -5.03 3.50
N PRO A 166 -33.13 -6.36 3.71
CA PRO A 166 -34.37 -7.02 3.41
C PRO A 166 -35.39 -6.46 4.39
N GLU A 167 -36.43 -5.78 3.89
CA GLU A 167 -37.62 -5.50 4.67
C GLU A 167 -38.14 -6.84 5.22
N ALA A 168 -37.78 -7.12 6.47
CA ALA A 168 -38.34 -8.21 7.26
C ALA A 168 -39.79 -7.82 7.56
N GLY A 169 -40.65 -8.13 6.61
CA GLY A 169 -42.07 -8.26 6.82
C GLY A 169 -42.34 -9.37 7.83
N GLU A 170 -43.31 -9.05 8.69
CA GLU A 170 -44.22 -9.99 9.35
C GLU A 170 -43.84 -10.49 10.75
N LYS A 171 -44.48 -9.84 11.73
CA LYS A 171 -44.56 -10.19 13.13
C LYS A 171 -45.27 -11.53 13.31
N ALA A 172 -44.55 -12.59 13.66
CA ALA A 172 -45.17 -13.79 14.24
C ALA A 172 -45.58 -13.49 15.69
N GLY A 173 -46.89 -13.38 15.91
CA GLY A 173 -47.49 -13.20 17.23
C GLY A 173 -47.26 -14.43 18.11
N ILE A 174 -46.78 -14.19 19.34
CA ILE A 174 -46.71 -15.19 20.40
C ILE A 174 -48.09 -15.26 21.03
N ALA A 175 -48.83 -16.34 20.79
CA ALA A 175 -50.06 -16.63 21.51
C ALA A 175 -49.72 -17.07 22.95
N ASN A 176 -50.24 -16.33 23.93
CA ASN A 176 -50.16 -16.72 25.35
C ASN A 176 -51.07 -17.93 25.62
N TYR A 177 -50.53 -18.94 26.30
CA TYR A 177 -51.18 -20.23 26.56
C TYR A 177 -51.96 -20.28 27.88
N ASN A 178 -52.32 -19.13 28.47
CA ASN A 178 -52.87 -19.06 29.83
C ASN A 178 -54.38 -18.77 29.92
N ASP A 179 -55.14 -18.88 28.82
CA ASP A 179 -56.59 -18.62 28.81
C ASP A 179 -57.44 -19.89 28.57
N LEU A 180 -57.18 -20.95 29.35
CA LEU A 180 -58.08 -22.12 29.44
C LEU A 180 -58.22 -22.57 30.89
N GLU A 181 -59.01 -21.82 31.66
CA GLU A 181 -59.77 -22.31 32.84
C GLU A 181 -61.26 -22.01 32.64
#